data_AF-A0AAJ2S986-F1
#
_entry.id   AF-A0AAJ2S986-F1
#
_cell.length_a   1.000
_cell.length_b   1.000
_cell.length_c   1.000
_cell.angle_alpha   90.00
_cell.angle_beta   90.00
_cell.angle_gamma   90.00
#
_symmetry.space_group_name_H-M   'P 1'
#
loop_
_entity.id
_entity.type
_entity.pdbx_description
1 polymer ?
#
loop_
_entity_poly.entity_id
_entity_poly.type
_entity_poly.pdbx_seq_one_letter_code
_entity_poly.pdbx_strand_id
1 'polypeptide(L)'
;MTRKAFYIVVFISLFFTSCIPVKDLHYLQDKNSSGEQNNITAVESKPYRLQANDVLSIDIKAIDPKLVAIFSTNASEQSAAGKSESSLYFNGFTVDDHGNIRMPILGEINVIGYTLEEVRLNIEKKLLEEYFKSEANIFVTVKLAGFRYTINGEVASTGTKTLFQEHVNVMEAIANAGDITTVGNRKAVTIIRQTPTGVQMHDIDLTDVNVMKSPYYYLQPNDYIYIKPLKQKTWGTGQTGIQSIGTVITLLSLATTVYLILKN
;
A
#
# COMPACT_ATOMS: atom_id res chain seq x y z
N MET A 1 -6.74 6.03 56.19
CA MET A 1 -6.51 4.85 55.32
C MET A 1 -5.58 3.90 56.07
N THR A 2 -5.98 2.66 56.36
CA THR A 2 -5.10 1.72 57.08
C THR A 2 -3.87 1.41 56.21
N ARG A 3 -2.67 1.28 56.80
CA ARG A 3 -1.42 0.94 56.06
C ARG A 3 -1.64 -0.22 55.08
N LYS A 4 -2.45 -1.20 55.47
CA LYS A 4 -2.83 -2.36 54.65
C LYS A 4 -3.62 -1.98 53.38
N ALA A 5 -4.56 -1.03 53.47
CA ALA A 5 -5.32 -0.55 52.31
C ALA A 5 -4.43 0.20 51.29
N PHE A 6 -3.43 0.96 51.77
CA PHE A 6 -2.45 1.61 50.89
C PHE A 6 -1.60 0.59 50.12
N TYR A 7 -1.08 -0.44 50.80
CA TYR A 7 -0.32 -1.52 50.14
C TYR A 7 -1.17 -2.31 49.13
N ILE A 8 -2.46 -2.53 49.40
CA ILE A 8 -3.38 -3.19 48.48
C ILE A 8 -3.61 -2.33 47.22
N VAL A 9 -3.80 -1.02 47.35
CA VAL A 9 -3.97 -0.12 46.20
C VAL A 9 -2.71 -0.05 45.33
N VAL A 10 -1.52 0.03 45.94
CA VAL A 10 -0.24 0.00 45.20
C VAL A 10 -0.03 -1.34 44.49
N PHE A 11 -0.37 -2.44 45.14
CA PHE A 11 -0.29 -3.78 44.54
C PHE A 11 -1.26 -3.95 43.36
N ILE A 12 -2.50 -3.47 43.49
CA ILE A 12 -3.52 -3.48 42.43
C ILE A 12 -3.09 -2.59 41.24
N SER A 13 -2.50 -1.42 41.51
CA SER A 13 -1.93 -0.53 40.50
C SER A 13 -0.85 -1.20 39.63
N LEU A 14 -0.08 -2.14 40.19
CA LEU A 14 0.94 -2.88 39.43
C LEU A 14 0.34 -3.79 38.34
N PHE A 15 -0.90 -4.26 38.50
CA PHE A 15 -1.57 -5.16 37.55
C PHE A 15 -2.22 -4.43 36.36
N PHE A 16 -2.28 -3.09 36.36
CA PHE A 16 -2.95 -2.31 35.29
C PHE A 16 -1.99 -1.73 34.24
N THR A 17 -0.74 -2.19 34.15
CA THR A 17 0.17 -1.75 33.09
C THR A 17 -0.11 -2.50 31.78
N SER A 18 -1.05 -1.99 30.96
CA SER A 18 -1.29 -2.52 29.62
C SER A 18 -0.21 -2.01 28.64
N CYS A 19 0.98 -2.61 28.67
CA CYS A 19 2.04 -2.32 27.69
C CYS A 19 1.82 -3.13 26.40
N ILE A 20 2.18 -2.56 25.25
CA ILE A 20 2.22 -3.30 23.97
C ILE A 20 3.56 -4.07 23.93
N PRO A 21 3.56 -5.40 23.69
CA PRO A 21 4.80 -6.17 23.58
C PRO A 21 5.67 -5.69 22.41
N VAL A 22 6.99 -5.57 22.62
CA VAL A 22 7.95 -5.15 21.57
C VAL A 22 7.92 -6.08 20.35
N LYS A 23 7.72 -7.39 20.57
CA LYS A 23 7.56 -8.39 19.50
C LYS A 23 6.34 -8.16 18.60
N ASP A 24 5.37 -7.34 19.00
CA ASP A 24 4.22 -6.99 18.17
C ASP A 24 4.50 -5.73 17.32
N LEU A 25 5.63 -5.06 17.56
CA LEU A 25 6.07 -3.84 16.87
C LEU A 25 7.18 -4.10 15.84
N HIS A 26 7.98 -5.16 16.00
CA HIS A 26 9.07 -5.47 15.08
C HIS A 26 8.57 -6.19 13.83
N TYR A 27 9.02 -5.74 12.66
CA TYR A 27 8.74 -6.38 11.39
C TYR A 27 9.64 -7.58 11.12
N LEU A 28 9.16 -8.52 10.30
CA LEU A 28 9.95 -9.57 9.65
C LEU A 28 10.84 -10.38 10.61
N GLN A 29 10.33 -10.67 11.80
CA GLN A 29 11.00 -11.53 12.76
C GLN A 29 11.00 -12.96 12.26
N ASP A 30 12.11 -13.64 12.48
CA ASP A 30 12.20 -15.07 12.27
C ASP A 30 11.68 -15.80 13.51
N LYS A 31 10.44 -16.29 13.42
CA LYS A 31 9.80 -17.01 14.54
C LYS A 31 10.21 -18.48 14.61
N ASN A 32 10.83 -19.01 13.54
CA ASN A 32 11.03 -20.45 13.36
C ASN A 32 12.50 -20.87 13.29
N SER A 33 13.47 -19.96 13.10
CA SER A 33 14.89 -20.36 12.97
C SER A 33 15.80 -19.99 14.14
N SER A 34 16.44 -21.05 14.63
CA SER A 34 17.63 -21.07 15.47
C SER A 34 18.87 -20.63 14.67
N GLY A 35 19.00 -19.34 14.35
CA GLY A 35 20.30 -18.74 13.98
C GLY A 35 20.94 -19.08 12.63
N GLU A 36 20.26 -19.74 11.69
CA GLU A 36 20.77 -19.93 10.32
C GLU A 36 20.20 -18.88 9.35
N GLN A 37 21.02 -18.44 8.38
CA GLN A 37 20.60 -17.53 7.33
C GLN A 37 19.55 -18.20 6.43
N ASN A 38 18.29 -17.88 6.70
CA ASN A 38 17.18 -18.32 5.87
C ASN A 38 17.21 -17.59 4.52
N ASN A 39 17.67 -18.27 3.47
CA ASN A 39 17.39 -17.85 2.10
C ASN A 39 15.89 -17.99 1.86
N ILE A 40 15.16 -16.88 1.94
CA ILE A 40 13.74 -16.85 1.62
C ILE A 40 13.62 -16.74 0.12
N THR A 41 13.34 -17.87 -0.54
CA THR A 41 12.94 -17.85 -1.94
C THR A 41 11.62 -17.08 -2.04
N ALA A 42 11.68 -15.89 -2.60
CA ALA A 42 10.48 -15.11 -2.92
C ALA A 42 9.58 -15.96 -3.82
N VAL A 43 8.29 -16.04 -3.51
CA VAL A 43 7.34 -16.70 -4.39
C VAL A 43 7.33 -15.94 -5.70
N GLU A 44 7.57 -16.65 -6.80
CA GLU A 44 7.50 -16.10 -8.15
C GLU A 44 6.08 -15.55 -8.36
N SER A 45 5.95 -14.22 -8.34
CA SER A 45 4.66 -13.58 -8.53
C SER A 45 4.23 -13.80 -9.97
N LYS A 46 3.02 -14.33 -10.17
CA LYS A 46 2.43 -14.41 -11.52
C LYS A 46 2.42 -13.01 -12.16
N PRO A 47 2.68 -12.89 -13.47
CA PRO A 47 2.66 -11.61 -14.14
C PRO A 47 1.28 -10.97 -13.99
N TYR A 48 1.27 -9.65 -13.75
CA TYR A 48 0.03 -8.89 -13.68
C TYR A 48 -0.71 -8.93 -15.01
N ARG A 49 -2.03 -9.09 -14.93
CA ARG A 49 -2.94 -9.08 -16.08
C ARG A 49 -3.91 -7.94 -15.89
N LEU A 50 -4.05 -7.13 -16.94
CA LEU A 50 -4.83 -5.90 -16.91
C LEU A 50 -6.29 -6.15 -16.57
N GLN A 51 -6.86 -5.22 -15.82
CA GLN A 51 -8.25 -5.24 -15.37
C GLN A 51 -8.98 -3.97 -15.84
N ALA A 52 -10.30 -3.99 -15.75
CA ALA A 52 -11.11 -2.79 -15.96
C ALA A 52 -10.69 -1.69 -14.98
N ASN A 53 -10.73 -0.43 -15.43
CA ASN A 53 -10.29 0.78 -14.70
C ASN A 53 -8.78 0.94 -14.51
N ASP A 54 -7.96 0.04 -15.08
CA ASP A 54 -6.53 0.32 -15.21
C ASP A 54 -6.29 1.47 -16.18
N VAL A 55 -5.20 2.19 -15.98
CA VAL A 55 -4.79 3.28 -16.87
C VAL A 55 -3.41 2.95 -17.43
N LEU A 56 -3.30 2.93 -18.75
CA LEU A 56 -2.07 2.65 -19.47
C LEU A 56 -1.43 3.93 -19.99
N SER A 57 -0.12 4.06 -19.83
CA SER A 57 0.72 5.01 -20.55
C SER A 57 1.32 4.29 -21.75
N ILE A 58 0.86 4.63 -22.94
CA ILE A 58 1.36 4.10 -24.21
C ILE A 58 2.11 5.21 -24.93
N ASP A 59 3.38 4.98 -25.22
CA ASP A 59 4.24 5.91 -25.96
C ASP A 59 4.75 5.21 -27.22
N ILE A 60 4.55 5.84 -28.37
CA ILE A 60 4.88 5.29 -29.68
C ILE A 60 5.90 6.21 -30.33
N LYS A 61 7.07 5.66 -30.67
CA LYS A 61 8.14 6.36 -31.37
C LYS A 61 8.40 5.70 -32.71
N ALA A 62 8.82 6.49 -33.70
CA ALA A 62 9.25 6.03 -35.00
C ALA A 62 10.42 6.89 -35.48
N ILE A 63 11.11 6.44 -36.53
CA ILE A 63 12.20 7.21 -37.14
C ILE A 63 11.70 8.57 -37.65
N ASP A 64 10.52 8.59 -38.27
CA ASP A 64 9.84 9.84 -38.61
C ASP A 64 8.81 10.20 -37.53
N PRO A 65 9.05 11.23 -36.71
CA PRO A 65 8.14 11.62 -35.63
C PRO A 65 6.76 12.06 -36.14
N LYS A 66 6.63 12.54 -37.38
CA LYS A 66 5.35 13.01 -37.93
C LYS A 66 4.34 11.88 -38.07
N LEU A 67 4.83 10.66 -38.30
CA LEU A 67 4.01 9.46 -38.42
C LEU A 67 3.31 9.09 -37.11
N VAL A 68 3.95 9.39 -35.98
CA VAL A 68 3.46 9.00 -34.64
C VAL A 68 2.91 10.17 -33.83
N ALA A 69 2.98 11.40 -34.35
CA ALA A 69 2.55 12.61 -33.66
C ALA A 69 1.07 12.59 -33.24
N ILE A 70 0.21 11.87 -33.95
CA ILE A 70 -1.20 11.70 -33.60
C ILE A 70 -1.44 10.77 -32.40
N PHE A 71 -0.45 9.94 -32.06
CA PHE A 71 -0.47 9.06 -30.89
C PHE A 71 0.20 9.71 -29.67
N SER A 72 0.96 10.78 -29.87
CA SER A 72 1.59 11.46 -28.75
C SER A 72 0.55 12.31 -28.02
N THR A 73 0.26 11.93 -26.78
CA THR A 73 -0.63 12.69 -25.89
C THR A 73 0.04 13.93 -25.30
N ASN A 74 1.30 14.18 -25.66
CA ASN A 74 2.11 15.33 -25.22
C ASN A 74 2.06 16.50 -26.22
N ALA A 75 0.88 16.88 -26.72
CA ALA A 75 0.74 18.04 -27.61
C ALA A 75 0.94 19.41 -26.92
N SER A 76 1.34 19.42 -25.64
CA SER A 76 1.76 20.63 -24.92
C SER A 76 3.20 20.44 -24.40
N GLU A 77 4.17 20.76 -25.26
CA GLU A 77 5.62 20.88 -24.99
C GLU A 77 5.98 22.00 -24.01
N GLN A 78 5.16 22.25 -22.98
CA GLN A 78 5.41 23.34 -22.06
C GLN A 78 5.15 22.92 -20.63
N SER A 79 5.98 22.00 -20.13
CA SER A 79 6.53 22.01 -18.77
C SER A 79 7.43 20.80 -18.57
N ALA A 80 8.75 21.02 -18.57
CA ALA A 80 9.76 20.07 -18.10
C ALA A 80 9.76 19.90 -16.57
N ALA A 81 8.61 20.12 -15.91
CA ALA A 81 8.38 19.84 -14.51
C ALA A 81 7.51 18.58 -14.45
N GLY A 82 7.95 17.58 -13.68
CA GLY A 82 7.51 16.18 -13.75
C GLY A 82 6.01 15.95 -14.03
N LYS A 83 5.73 14.91 -14.83
CA LYS A 83 4.37 14.43 -15.10
C LYS A 83 3.61 14.30 -13.77
N SER A 84 2.64 15.19 -13.52
CA SER A 84 1.80 15.10 -12.34
C SER A 84 0.83 13.92 -12.51
N GLU A 85 0.33 13.35 -11.41
CA GLU A 85 -0.73 12.32 -11.47
C GLU A 85 -1.94 12.80 -12.29
N SER A 86 -2.22 14.11 -12.25
CA SER A 86 -3.30 14.72 -13.03
C SER A 86 -3.04 14.67 -14.54
N SER A 87 -1.81 14.82 -15.02
CA SER A 87 -1.53 14.73 -16.46
C SER A 87 -1.70 13.31 -16.98
N LEU A 88 -1.41 12.31 -16.14
CA LEU A 88 -1.61 10.90 -16.48
C LEU A 88 -3.09 10.50 -16.52
N TYR A 89 -3.95 11.13 -15.72
CA TYR A 89 -5.40 10.96 -15.82
C TYR A 89 -5.96 11.43 -17.17
N PHE A 90 -5.47 12.56 -17.69
CA PHE A 90 -5.97 13.11 -18.97
C PHE A 90 -5.31 12.48 -20.20
N ASN A 91 -4.07 12.00 -20.09
CA ASN A 91 -3.27 11.53 -21.21
C ASN A 91 -3.13 10.00 -21.27
N GLY A 92 -3.63 9.28 -20.26
CA GLY A 92 -3.59 7.83 -20.18
C GLY A 92 -4.76 7.15 -20.89
N PHE A 93 -4.56 5.90 -21.30
CA PHE A 93 -5.58 5.05 -21.91
C PHE A 93 -6.25 4.22 -20.81
N THR A 94 -7.47 4.58 -20.43
CA THR A 94 -8.23 3.87 -19.40
C THR A 94 -8.90 2.63 -19.99
N VAL A 95 -8.79 1.49 -19.33
CA VAL A 95 -9.46 0.24 -19.68
C VAL A 95 -10.93 0.36 -19.28
N ASP A 96 -11.83 0.29 -20.24
CA ASP A 96 -13.28 0.38 -20.02
C ASP A 96 -13.86 -0.91 -19.40
N ASP A 97 -15.16 -0.88 -19.09
CA ASP A 97 -15.89 -2.03 -18.51
C ASP A 97 -15.97 -3.24 -19.47
N HIS A 98 -15.76 -3.04 -20.78
CA HIS A 98 -15.68 -4.11 -21.76
C HIS A 98 -14.24 -4.63 -21.94
N GLY A 99 -13.28 -4.07 -21.22
CA GLY A 99 -11.88 -4.46 -21.27
C GLY A 99 -11.08 -3.87 -22.42
N ASN A 100 -11.56 -2.78 -23.04
CA ASN A 100 -10.93 -2.13 -24.18
C ASN A 100 -10.28 -0.80 -23.81
N ILE A 101 -9.26 -0.42 -24.58
CA ILE A 101 -8.74 0.95 -24.63
C ILE A 101 -9.04 1.56 -25.99
N ARG A 102 -9.33 2.86 -26.01
CA ARG A 102 -9.56 3.61 -27.24
C ARG A 102 -8.31 4.38 -27.64
N MET A 103 -7.67 3.96 -28.73
CA MET A 103 -6.50 4.63 -29.28
C MET A 103 -6.88 5.48 -30.52
N PRO A 104 -6.25 6.65 -30.72
CA PRO A 104 -6.35 7.37 -31.97
C PRO A 104 -6.03 6.43 -33.13
N ILE A 105 -6.78 6.51 -34.23
CA ILE A 105 -6.56 5.74 -35.46
C ILE A 105 -6.82 4.22 -35.33
N LEU A 106 -6.25 3.54 -34.33
CA LEU A 106 -6.41 2.10 -34.12
C LEU A 106 -7.78 1.71 -33.53
N GLY A 107 -8.56 2.68 -33.03
CA GLY A 107 -9.88 2.44 -32.48
C GLY A 107 -9.83 1.70 -31.14
N GLU A 108 -10.80 0.81 -30.93
CA GLU A 108 -10.91 0.00 -29.71
C GLU A 108 -9.98 -1.21 -29.78
N ILE A 109 -9.17 -1.38 -28.73
CA ILE A 109 -8.25 -2.52 -28.60
C ILE A 109 -8.55 -3.22 -27.28
N ASN A 110 -8.83 -4.51 -27.34
CA ASN A 110 -9.03 -5.33 -26.14
C ASN A 110 -7.70 -5.56 -25.43
N VAL A 111 -7.66 -5.24 -24.13
CA VAL A 111 -6.45 -5.37 -23.28
C VAL A 111 -6.69 -6.14 -21.99
N ILE A 112 -7.95 -6.38 -21.63
CA ILE A 112 -8.28 -7.09 -20.40
C ILE A 112 -7.67 -8.49 -20.39
N GLY A 113 -7.10 -8.85 -19.25
CA GLY A 113 -6.43 -10.13 -19.08
C GLY A 113 -5.06 -10.21 -19.77
N TYR A 114 -4.65 -9.25 -20.60
CA TYR A 114 -3.31 -9.25 -21.18
C TYR A 114 -2.25 -8.70 -20.22
N THR A 115 -1.02 -9.14 -20.40
CA THR A 115 0.16 -8.50 -19.79
C THR A 115 0.53 -7.24 -20.58
N LEU A 116 1.30 -6.34 -19.97
CA LEU A 116 1.78 -5.13 -20.66
C LEU A 116 2.59 -5.47 -21.93
N GLU A 117 3.32 -6.58 -21.92
CA GLU A 117 4.08 -7.07 -23.06
C GLU A 117 3.17 -7.61 -24.18
N GLU A 118 2.14 -8.39 -23.82
CA GLU A 118 1.13 -8.88 -24.77
C GLU A 118 0.42 -7.69 -25.46
N VAL A 119 0.07 -6.64 -24.71
CA VAL A 119 -0.51 -5.41 -25.25
C VAL A 119 0.46 -4.68 -26.19
N ARG A 120 1.72 -4.53 -25.79
CA ARG A 120 2.77 -3.92 -26.63
C ARG A 120 2.86 -4.61 -27.99
N LEU A 121 2.97 -5.93 -27.99
CA LEU A 121 3.08 -6.75 -29.20
C LEU A 121 1.83 -6.62 -30.08
N ASN A 122 0.64 -6.59 -29.49
CA ASN A 122 -0.62 -6.42 -30.22
C ASN A 122 -0.69 -5.04 -30.91
N ILE A 123 -0.32 -3.98 -30.20
CA ILE A 123 -0.28 -2.61 -30.75
C ILE A 123 0.74 -2.52 -31.89
N GLU A 124 1.97 -3.03 -31.70
CA GLU A 124 3.00 -3.05 -32.74
C GLU A 124 2.50 -3.77 -34.00
N LYS A 125 1.88 -4.94 -33.84
CA LYS A 125 1.33 -5.72 -34.94
C LYS A 125 0.27 -4.92 -35.71
N LYS A 126 -0.72 -4.35 -35.01
CA LYS A 126 -1.78 -3.56 -35.64
C LYS A 126 -1.27 -2.33 -36.37
N LEU A 127 -0.28 -1.64 -35.78
CA LEU A 127 0.35 -0.48 -36.41
C LEU A 127 1.04 -0.84 -37.74
N LEU A 128 1.74 -1.98 -37.79
CA LEU A 128 2.42 -2.44 -39.00
C LEU A 128 1.48 -3.04 -40.06
N GLU A 129 0.31 -3.55 -39.66
CA GLU A 129 -0.68 -4.09 -40.59
C GLU A 129 -1.54 -3.00 -41.23
N GLU A 130 -1.97 -2.01 -40.43
CA GLU A 130 -3.01 -1.06 -40.83
C GLU A 130 -2.46 0.32 -41.25
N TYR A 131 -1.29 0.75 -40.76
CA TYR A 131 -0.88 2.17 -40.86
C TYR A 131 0.56 2.43 -41.30
N PHE A 132 1.51 1.58 -40.91
CA PHE A 132 2.92 1.75 -41.25
C PHE A 132 3.41 0.60 -42.10
N LYS A 133 4.27 0.89 -43.07
CA LYS A 133 5.02 -0.18 -43.74
C LYS A 133 6.04 -0.78 -42.77
N SER A 134 6.45 -2.03 -43.00
CA SER A 134 7.45 -2.75 -42.19
C SER A 134 8.73 -1.97 -41.91
N GLU A 135 9.08 -1.00 -42.76
CA GLU A 135 10.31 -0.21 -42.67
C GLU A 135 10.22 0.98 -41.69
N ALA A 136 9.07 1.23 -41.07
CA ALA A 136 8.88 2.42 -40.22
C ALA A 136 9.65 2.38 -38.88
N ASN A 137 10.21 1.22 -38.50
CA ASN A 137 10.97 1.01 -37.25
C ASN A 137 10.27 1.67 -36.05
N ILE A 138 9.07 1.17 -35.74
CA ILE A 138 8.27 1.63 -34.60
C ILE A 138 8.82 1.05 -33.29
N PHE A 139 8.75 1.84 -32.23
CA PHE A 139 9.11 1.44 -30.87
C PHE A 139 7.96 1.81 -29.94
N VAL A 140 7.30 0.80 -29.39
CA VAL A 140 6.12 0.97 -28.51
C VAL A 140 6.52 0.67 -27.07
N THR A 141 6.23 1.61 -26.18
CA THR A 141 6.36 1.42 -24.73
C THR A 141 4.97 1.41 -24.11
N VAL A 142 4.64 0.33 -23.40
CA VAL A 142 3.40 0.20 -22.63
C VAL A 142 3.75 0.07 -21.16
N LYS A 143 3.23 0.97 -20.33
CA LYS A 143 3.36 0.92 -18.87
C LYS A 143 2.02 1.19 -18.21
N LEU A 144 1.84 0.75 -16.98
CA LEU A 144 0.78 1.32 -16.13
C LEU A 144 1.08 2.80 -15.90
N ALA A 145 0.05 3.65 -15.88
CA ALA A 145 0.16 5.07 -15.58
C ALA A 145 0.42 5.35 -14.08
N GLY A 146 1.14 4.44 -13.43
CA GLY A 146 1.37 4.39 -11.99
C GLY A 146 0.73 3.18 -11.33
N PHE A 147 1.42 2.61 -10.36
CA PHE A 147 0.90 1.59 -9.46
C PHE A 147 0.09 2.27 -8.36
N ARG A 148 -1.23 2.28 -8.52
CA ARG A 148 -2.15 2.88 -7.55
C ARG A 148 -2.55 1.86 -6.49
N TYR A 149 -2.52 2.25 -5.22
CA TYR A 149 -3.08 1.47 -4.12
C TYR A 149 -3.76 2.41 -3.13
N THR A 150 -4.65 1.88 -2.29
CA THR A 150 -5.27 2.66 -1.21
C THR A 150 -4.89 2.07 0.13
N ILE A 151 -4.50 2.92 1.09
CA ILE A 151 -4.14 2.48 2.43
C ILE A 151 -4.90 3.26 3.49
N ASN A 152 -5.44 2.55 4.48
CA ASN A 152 -6.27 3.12 5.53
C ASN A 152 -6.08 2.43 6.88
N GLY A 153 -6.58 3.05 7.95
CA GLY A 153 -6.47 2.55 9.32
C GLY A 153 -5.27 3.18 10.04
N GLU A 154 -4.54 2.36 10.80
CA GLU A 154 -3.45 2.82 11.67
C GLU A 154 -2.11 3.00 10.94
N VAL A 155 -2.06 3.98 10.03
CA VAL A 155 -0.83 4.44 9.35
C VAL A 155 -0.68 5.94 9.48
N ALA A 156 0.52 6.47 9.26
CA ALA A 156 0.76 7.91 9.39
C ALA A 156 0.01 8.76 8.34
N SER A 157 -0.11 8.25 7.10
CA SER A 157 -0.78 8.93 5.99
C SER A 157 -1.70 7.94 5.25
N THR A 158 -3.00 8.09 5.47
CA THR A 158 -4.04 7.33 4.77
C THR A 158 -4.37 7.96 3.41
N GLY A 159 -5.07 7.21 2.57
CA GLY A 159 -5.56 7.64 1.28
C GLY A 159 -5.05 6.80 0.12
N THR A 160 -5.41 7.21 -1.09
CA THR A 160 -4.91 6.63 -2.33
C THR A 160 -3.53 7.21 -2.64
N LYS A 161 -2.60 6.33 -3.01
CA LYS A 161 -1.21 6.66 -3.34
C LYS A 161 -0.83 5.99 -4.64
N THR A 162 0.07 6.62 -5.39
CA THR A 162 0.59 6.08 -6.65
C THR A 162 2.11 6.00 -6.57
N LEU A 163 2.64 4.85 -6.96
CA LEU A 163 4.08 4.61 -7.11
C LEU A 163 4.40 4.37 -8.58
N PHE A 164 5.45 4.99 -9.10
CA PHE A 164 5.87 4.82 -10.49
C PHE A 164 6.84 3.63 -10.64
N GLN A 165 6.37 2.45 -10.25
CA GLN A 165 7.10 1.19 -10.32
C GLN A 165 6.19 0.07 -10.82
N GLU A 166 6.77 -0.96 -11.44
CA GLU A 166 5.99 -2.06 -12.02
C GLU A 166 5.54 -3.08 -10.96
N HIS A 167 6.33 -3.24 -9.91
CA HIS A 167 6.08 -4.18 -8.82
C HIS A 167 6.16 -3.42 -7.50
N VAL A 168 5.12 -3.51 -6.67
CA VAL A 168 5.08 -2.93 -5.32
C VAL A 168 4.80 -4.07 -4.34
N ASN A 169 5.58 -4.15 -3.26
CA ASN A 169 5.25 -5.01 -2.13
C ASN A 169 4.59 -4.22 -0.99
N VAL A 170 3.95 -4.93 -0.07
CA VAL A 170 3.22 -4.32 1.05
C VAL A 170 4.13 -3.46 1.96
N MET A 171 5.41 -3.81 2.11
CA MET A 171 6.35 -3.05 2.93
C MET A 171 6.66 -1.69 2.28
N GLU A 172 6.83 -1.66 0.96
CA GLU A 172 7.03 -0.41 0.21
C GLU A 172 5.80 0.50 0.28
N ALA A 173 4.61 -0.07 0.15
CA ALA A 173 3.35 0.67 0.29
C ALA A 173 3.19 1.27 1.70
N ILE A 174 3.52 0.50 2.73
CA ILE A 174 3.49 0.98 4.13
C ILE A 174 4.53 2.08 4.36
N ALA A 175 5.76 1.90 3.86
CA ALA A 175 6.80 2.92 3.96
C ALA A 175 6.37 4.22 3.27
N ASN A 176 5.77 4.13 2.08
CA ASN A 176 5.22 5.27 1.35
C ASN A 176 4.00 5.92 2.03
N ALA A 177 3.34 5.19 2.94
CA ALA A 177 2.30 5.70 3.82
C ALA A 177 2.81 6.28 5.16
N GLY A 178 4.13 6.35 5.35
CA GLY A 178 4.73 6.86 6.59
C GLY A 178 4.71 5.86 7.75
N ASP A 179 4.67 4.56 7.43
CA ASP A 179 4.68 3.43 8.36
C ASP A 179 3.38 3.25 9.18
N ILE A 180 3.23 2.05 9.74
CA ILE A 180 2.16 1.68 10.69
C ILE A 180 2.43 2.40 12.02
N THR A 181 1.40 3.02 12.59
CA THR A 181 1.53 3.71 13.87
C THR A 181 1.84 2.73 15.00
N THR A 182 2.24 3.23 16.18
CA THR A 182 2.51 2.40 17.36
C THR A 182 1.31 1.58 17.84
N VAL A 183 0.09 2.03 17.48
CA VAL A 183 -1.17 1.36 17.83
C VAL A 183 -1.74 0.53 16.69
N GLY A 184 -1.04 0.42 15.56
CA GLY A 184 -1.44 -0.41 14.44
C GLY A 184 -1.00 -1.86 14.59
N ASN A 185 -1.90 -2.78 14.26
CA ASN A 185 -1.69 -4.21 14.37
C ASN A 185 -0.93 -4.76 13.16
N ARG A 186 0.39 -4.84 13.28
CA ARG A 186 1.29 -5.40 12.25
C ARG A 186 1.04 -6.87 11.94
N LYS A 187 0.35 -7.59 12.84
CA LYS A 187 0.00 -9.01 12.67
C LYS A 187 -1.28 -9.24 11.87
N ALA A 188 -2.07 -8.19 11.64
CA ALA A 188 -3.36 -8.27 10.97
C ALA A 188 -3.52 -7.11 10.00
N VAL A 189 -2.66 -7.09 8.99
CA VAL A 189 -2.79 -6.18 7.84
C VAL A 189 -3.67 -6.86 6.80
N THR A 190 -4.83 -6.28 6.53
CA THR A 190 -5.79 -6.84 5.57
C THR A 190 -5.51 -6.28 4.18
N ILE A 191 -5.26 -7.16 3.22
CA ILE A 191 -5.23 -6.83 1.79
C ILE A 191 -6.59 -7.20 1.20
N ILE A 192 -7.25 -6.21 0.59
CA ILE A 192 -8.53 -6.36 -0.10
C ILE A 192 -8.24 -6.16 -1.59
N ARG A 193 -8.43 -7.24 -2.35
CA ARG A 193 -8.08 -7.32 -3.77
C ARG A 193 -9.31 -7.61 -4.61
N GLN A 194 -9.49 -6.85 -5.67
CA GLN A 194 -10.50 -7.15 -6.67
C GLN A 194 -9.96 -8.21 -7.63
N THR A 195 -10.75 -9.26 -7.84
CA THR A 195 -10.44 -10.34 -8.75
C THR A 195 -11.62 -10.57 -9.69
N PRO A 196 -11.43 -11.23 -10.85
CA PRO A 196 -12.54 -11.55 -11.75
C PRO A 196 -13.66 -12.37 -11.08
N THR A 197 -13.36 -13.10 -10.00
CA THR A 197 -14.34 -13.89 -9.24
C THR A 197 -14.99 -13.13 -8.07
N GLY A 198 -14.62 -11.87 -7.85
CA GLY A 198 -15.12 -11.01 -6.78
C GLY A 198 -14.02 -10.42 -5.90
N VAL A 199 -14.41 -9.92 -4.73
CA VAL A 199 -13.49 -9.29 -3.77
C VAL A 199 -12.90 -10.33 -2.84
N GLN A 200 -11.57 -10.40 -2.75
CA GLN A 200 -10.85 -11.28 -1.83
C GLN A 200 -10.24 -10.45 -0.71
N MET A 201 -10.40 -10.89 0.53
CA MET A 201 -9.81 -10.26 1.71
C MET A 201 -8.85 -11.25 2.37
N HIS A 202 -7.62 -10.83 2.62
CA HIS A 202 -6.61 -11.68 3.23
C HIS A 202 -5.81 -10.91 4.28
N ASP A 203 -5.73 -11.48 5.49
CA ASP A 203 -4.92 -10.92 6.57
C ASP A 203 -3.49 -11.50 6.48
N ILE A 204 -2.49 -10.62 6.50
CA ILE A 204 -1.08 -11.00 6.55
C ILE A 204 -0.40 -10.48 7.82
N ASP A 205 0.56 -11.26 8.32
CA ASP A 205 1.37 -10.93 9.50
C ASP A 205 2.74 -10.39 9.07
N LEU A 206 2.91 -9.07 9.11
CA LEU A 206 4.17 -8.41 8.76
C LEU A 206 5.26 -8.55 9.85
N THR A 207 4.91 -9.07 11.02
CA THR A 207 5.89 -9.37 12.07
C THR A 207 6.63 -10.68 11.81
N ASP A 208 6.14 -11.53 10.89
CA ASP A 208 6.77 -12.79 10.52
C ASP A 208 7.46 -12.68 9.16
N VAL A 209 8.72 -13.09 9.09
CA VAL A 209 9.49 -13.09 7.83
C VAL A 209 8.86 -13.98 6.75
N ASN A 210 8.07 -14.99 7.13
CA ASN A 210 7.37 -15.87 6.20
C ASN A 210 6.29 -15.14 5.38
N VAL A 211 5.93 -13.90 5.74
CA VAL A 211 5.02 -13.09 4.94
C VAL A 211 5.53 -12.89 3.52
N MET A 212 6.84 -12.86 3.30
CA MET A 212 7.45 -12.75 1.96
C MET A 212 7.12 -13.92 1.03
N LYS A 213 6.67 -15.06 1.59
CA LYS A 213 6.20 -16.23 0.84
C LYS A 213 4.70 -16.16 0.53
N SER A 214 3.99 -15.16 1.03
CA SER A 214 2.57 -15.00 0.77
C SER A 214 2.31 -14.49 -0.66
N PRO A 215 1.30 -15.02 -1.38
CA PRO A 215 0.87 -14.45 -2.66
C PRO A 215 0.28 -13.03 -2.54
N TYR A 216 0.08 -12.55 -1.31
CA TYR A 216 -0.39 -11.18 -1.01
C TYR A 216 0.75 -10.25 -0.56
N TYR A 217 2.01 -10.71 -0.52
CA TYR A 217 3.14 -9.85 -0.21
C TYR A 217 3.38 -8.80 -1.30
N TYR A 218 3.32 -9.24 -2.56
CA TYR A 218 3.28 -8.35 -3.71
C TYR A 218 1.84 -7.89 -3.95
N LEU A 219 1.68 -6.58 -4.03
CA LEU A 219 0.40 -5.95 -4.29
C LEU A 219 0.06 -6.05 -5.77
N GLN A 220 -1.23 -5.86 -6.06
CA GLN A 220 -1.73 -5.60 -7.39
C GLN A 220 -2.25 -4.14 -7.47
N PRO A 221 -2.23 -3.53 -8.66
CA PRO A 221 -2.89 -2.26 -8.87
C PRO A 221 -4.33 -2.27 -8.34
N ASN A 222 -4.70 -1.17 -7.69
CA ASN A 222 -5.98 -0.94 -7.03
C ASN A 222 -6.24 -1.79 -5.77
N ASP A 223 -5.24 -2.50 -5.23
CA ASP A 223 -5.36 -3.13 -3.91
C ASP A 223 -5.68 -2.09 -2.82
N TYR A 224 -6.53 -2.50 -1.87
CA TYR A 224 -6.85 -1.74 -0.67
C TYR A 224 -6.24 -2.41 0.56
N ILE A 225 -5.42 -1.65 1.28
CA ILE A 225 -4.66 -2.09 2.44
C ILE A 225 -5.31 -1.48 3.68
N TYR A 226 -5.72 -2.33 4.62
CA TYR A 226 -6.34 -1.89 5.86
C TYR A 226 -5.54 -2.37 7.07
N ILE A 227 -5.12 -1.42 7.91
CA ILE A 227 -4.34 -1.68 9.11
C ILE A 227 -5.26 -1.56 10.31
N LYS A 228 -5.60 -2.71 10.89
CA LYS A 228 -6.46 -2.79 12.08
C LYS A 228 -5.76 -2.15 13.30
N PRO A 229 -6.50 -1.51 14.20
CA PRO A 229 -5.94 -1.10 15.48
C PRO A 229 -5.65 -2.31 16.38
N LEU A 230 -4.63 -2.17 17.23
CA LEU A 230 -4.42 -3.06 18.36
C LEU A 230 -5.59 -2.94 19.35
N LYS A 231 -5.93 -4.05 20.02
CA LYS A 231 -7.02 -4.08 21.03
C LYS A 231 -6.78 -3.06 22.15
N GLN A 232 -5.53 -2.76 22.47
CA GLN A 232 -5.14 -1.76 23.46
C GLN A 232 -5.64 -0.34 23.10
N LYS A 233 -5.85 -0.02 21.82
CA LYS A 233 -6.40 1.28 21.40
C LYS A 233 -7.88 1.44 21.82
N THR A 234 -8.69 0.38 21.74
CA THR A 234 -10.11 0.46 22.10
C THR A 234 -10.33 0.66 23.61
N TRP A 235 -9.31 0.39 24.42
CA TRP A 235 -9.31 0.65 25.87
C TRP A 235 -8.82 2.06 26.23
N GLY A 236 -8.47 2.91 25.25
CA GLY A 236 -8.00 4.28 25.48
C GLY A 236 -6.54 4.39 25.93
N THR A 237 -5.79 3.28 25.98
CA THR A 237 -4.39 3.23 26.46
C THR A 237 -3.35 3.43 25.36
N GLY A 238 -3.78 3.52 24.10
CA GLY A 238 -2.92 3.57 22.91
C GLY A 238 -2.14 4.88 22.68
N GLN A 239 -2.53 6.00 23.30
CA GLN A 239 -1.78 7.28 23.19
C GLN A 239 -1.13 7.69 24.52
N THR A 240 -1.39 6.94 25.60
CA THR A 240 -1.44 7.51 26.95
C THR A 240 -0.67 6.69 27.98
N GLY A 241 0.40 5.97 27.62
CA GLY A 241 1.28 5.39 28.66
C GLY A 241 1.78 6.47 29.63
N ILE A 242 2.23 7.61 29.08
CA ILE A 242 2.69 8.78 29.86
C ILE A 242 1.53 9.57 30.48
N GLN A 243 0.38 9.71 29.80
CA GLN A 243 -0.78 10.40 30.37
C GLN A 243 -1.48 9.57 31.47
N SER A 244 -1.45 8.24 31.38
CA SER A 244 -1.93 7.34 32.42
C SER A 244 -1.03 7.40 33.66
N ILE A 245 0.30 7.46 33.46
CA ILE A 245 1.23 7.72 34.57
C ILE A 245 0.98 9.13 35.16
N GLY A 246 0.80 10.15 34.32
CA GLY A 246 0.51 11.51 34.77
C GLY A 246 -0.78 11.60 35.59
N THR A 247 -1.86 10.96 35.15
CA THR A 247 -3.13 10.92 35.89
C THR A 247 -3.00 10.18 37.21
N VAL A 248 -2.27 9.06 37.27
CA VAL A 248 -1.98 8.35 38.53
C VAL A 248 -1.15 9.22 39.48
N ILE A 249 -0.12 9.91 38.99
CA ILE A 249 0.68 10.85 39.79
C ILE A 249 -0.20 12.00 40.30
N THR A 250 -1.10 12.52 39.47
CA THR A 250 -2.01 13.62 39.84
C THR A 250 -3.05 13.18 40.87
N LEU A 251 -3.56 11.96 40.77
CA LEU A 251 -4.46 11.35 41.75
C LEU A 251 -3.76 11.09 43.09
N LEU A 252 -2.52 10.59 43.05
CA LEU A 252 -1.70 10.38 44.25
C LEU A 252 -1.36 11.70 44.93
N SER A 253 -0.97 12.73 44.18
CA SER A 253 -0.67 14.05 44.73
C SER A 253 -1.90 14.68 45.37
N LEU A 254 -3.07 14.65 44.70
CA LEU A 254 -4.34 15.09 45.26
C LEU A 254 -4.69 14.34 46.56
N ALA A 255 -4.56 13.01 46.57
CA ALA A 255 -4.84 12.18 47.73
C ALA A 255 -3.90 12.51 48.91
N THR A 256 -2.61 12.72 48.64
CA THR A 256 -1.64 13.14 49.66
C THR A 256 -1.96 14.53 50.22
N THR A 257 -2.36 15.49 49.38
CA THR A 257 -2.76 16.83 49.81
C THR A 257 -4.00 16.78 50.70
N VAL A 258 -5.04 16.05 50.30
CA VAL A 258 -6.26 15.87 51.10
C VAL A 258 -5.95 15.19 52.43
N TYR A 259 -5.09 14.17 52.43
CA TYR A 259 -4.67 13.49 53.67
C TYR A 259 -3.91 14.42 54.62
N LEU A 260 -3.01 15.27 54.11
CA LEU A 260 -2.28 16.24 54.92
C LEU A 260 -3.21 17.29 55.53
N ILE A 261 -4.22 17.75 54.77
CA ILE A 261 -5.21 18.72 55.26
C ILE A 261 -6.10 18.13 56.36
N LEU A 262 -6.53 16.86 56.24
CA LEU A 262 -7.41 16.21 57.22
C LEU A 262 -6.68 15.69 58.48
N LYS A 263 -5.34 15.60 58.44
CA LYS A 263 -4.53 15.14 59.57
C LYS A 263 -4.13 16.30 60.51
N ASN A 264 -4.08 17.52 59.98
CA ASN A 264 -3.97 18.74 60.76
C ASN A 264 -5.34 19.23 61.21
#